data_AF-A0A098EU99-F1
#
_entry.id   AF-A0A098EU99-F1
#
_cell.length_a   1.000
_cell.length_b   1.000
_cell.length_c   1.000
_cell.angle_alpha   90.00
_cell.angle_beta   90.00
_cell.angle_gamma   90.00
#
_symmetry.space_group_name_H-M   'P 1'
#
loop_
_entity.id
_entity.type
_entity.pdbx_description
1 polymer ?
#
loop_
_entity_poly.entity_id
_entity_poly.type
_entity_poly.pdbx_seq_one_letter_code
_entity_poly.pdbx_strand_id
1 'polypeptide(L)' 'MIPAATSFNYETGTTDQETIEFQDMIFAQDKPIVENQKPEDLPLDLQVELSLKCDRMSIAYRQYLKRIGVTLGTD' A
#
# COMPACT_ATOMS: atom_id res chain seq x y z
N MET A 1 9.07 13.23 -14.22
CA MET A 1 9.76 11.99 -13.80
C MET A 1 9.89 12.08 -12.29
N ILE A 2 9.14 11.26 -11.55
CA ILE A 2 9.21 11.26 -10.08
C ILE A 2 10.47 10.47 -9.70
N PRO A 3 11.41 11.04 -8.93
CA PRO A 3 12.58 10.30 -8.49
C PRO A 3 12.11 9.18 -7.55
N ALA A 4 12.50 7.95 -7.86
CA ALA A 4 12.31 6.82 -6.97
C ALA A 4 12.98 7.19 -5.63
N ALA A 5 12.20 7.22 -4.55
CA ALA A 5 12.71 7.51 -3.22
C ALA A 5 13.59 6.34 -2.78
N THR A 6 14.90 6.44 -3.00
CA THR A 6 15.88 5.41 -2.65
C THR A 6 16.18 5.44 -1.15
N SER A 7 15.20 5.07 -0.32
CA SER A 7 15.44 4.68 1.08
C SER A 7 15.83 3.21 1.13
N PHE A 8 16.84 2.83 0.35
CA PHE A 8 17.43 1.50 0.38
C PHE A 8 18.85 1.62 0.92
N ASN A 9 19.08 1.01 2.08
CA ASN A 9 20.43 0.86 2.65
C ASN A 9 21.11 -0.36 2.00
N TYR A 10 21.07 -0.47 0.66
CA TYR A 10 21.66 -1.56 -0.11
C TYR A 10 22.98 -1.16 -0.76
N GLU A 11 23.84 -2.17 -0.98
CA GLU A 11 25.19 -2.05 -1.55
C GLU A 11 25.24 -1.11 -2.76
N THR A 12 26.31 -0.33 -2.82
CA THR A 12 26.61 0.70 -3.84
C THR A 12 26.81 0.16 -5.28
N GLY A 13 26.34 -1.05 -5.59
CA GLY A 13 26.56 -1.75 -6.85
C GLY A 13 25.34 -1.86 -7.78
N THR A 14 24.13 -1.60 -7.30
CA THR A 14 22.90 -1.70 -8.12
C THR A 14 22.62 -0.37 -8.83
N THR A 15 22.31 -0.43 -10.11
CA THR A 15 21.93 0.75 -10.90
C THR A 15 20.50 1.19 -10.60
N ASP A 16 20.20 2.46 -10.87
CA ASP A 16 18.83 2.98 -10.76
C ASP A 16 17.86 2.20 -11.66
N GLN A 17 18.31 1.79 -12.85
CA GLN A 17 17.49 1.04 -13.80
C GLN A 17 17.10 -0.34 -13.27
N GLU A 18 18.05 -1.08 -12.69
CA GLU A 18 17.77 -2.37 -12.06
C GLU A 18 16.81 -2.23 -10.86
N THR A 19 16.92 -1.13 -10.12
CA THR A 19 16.01 -0.82 -9.00
C THR A 19 14.59 -0.55 -9.51
N ILE A 20 14.45 0.21 -10.59
CA ILE A 20 13.15 0.50 -11.21
C ILE A 20 12.52 -0.80 -11.74
N GLU A 21 13.28 -1.61 -12.47
CA GLU A 21 12.79 -2.88 -13.02
C GLU A 21 12.33 -3.83 -11.91
N PHE A 22 13.05 -3.88 -10.80
CA PHE A 22 12.66 -4.66 -9.63
C PHE A 22 11.37 -4.14 -8.99
N GLN A 23 11.22 -2.81 -8.83
CA GLN A 23 9.99 -2.20 -8.31
C GLN A 23 8.80 -2.44 -9.24
N ASP A 24 8.99 -2.28 -10.55
CA ASP A 24 7.96 -2.54 -11.56
C ASP A 24 7.47 -3.99 -11.50
N MET A 25 8.39 -4.94 -11.33
CA MET A 25 8.05 -6.35 -11.13
C MET A 25 7.21 -6.57 -9.86
N ILE A 26 7.50 -5.90 -8.76
CA ILE A 26 6.71 -5.99 -7.52
C ILE A 26 5.32 -5.37 -7.74
N PHE A 27 5.25 -4.16 -8.28
CA PHE A 27 3.97 -3.48 -8.52
C PHE A 27 3.07 -4.24 -9.50
N ALA A 28 3.65 -4.90 -10.50
CA ALA A 28 2.90 -5.73 -11.44
C ALA A 28 2.20 -6.92 -10.76
N GLN A 29 2.74 -7.43 -9.65
CA GLN A 29 2.12 -8.51 -8.87
C GLN A 29 0.93 -7.99 -8.05
N ASP A 30 1.06 -6.82 -7.42
CA ASP A 30 0.03 -6.26 -6.55
C ASP A 30 -1.14 -5.63 -7.33
N LYS A 31 -0.86 -5.08 -8.51
CA LYS A 31 -1.85 -4.39 -9.37
C LYS A 31 -3.16 -5.17 -9.57
N PRO A 32 -3.17 -6.42 -10.06
CA PRO A 32 -4.42 -7.14 -10.29
C PRO A 32 -5.19 -7.43 -8.98
N ILE A 33 -4.51 -7.52 -7.84
CA ILE A 33 -5.18 -7.71 -6.55
C ILE A 33 -5.92 -6.43 -6.16
N VAL A 34 -5.23 -5.29 -6.20
CA VAL A 34 -5.80 -3.97 -5.84
C VAL A 34 -6.94 -3.59 -6.78
N GLU A 35 -6.77 -3.74 -8.09
CA GLU A 35 -7.77 -3.35 -9.10
C GLU A 35 -9.08 -4.16 -9.00
N ASN A 36 -9.03 -5.36 -8.44
CA ASN A 36 -10.21 -6.23 -8.27
C ASN A 36 -10.83 -6.18 -6.87
N GLN A 37 -10.31 -5.35 -5.95
CA GLN A 37 -10.89 -5.21 -4.61
C GLN A 37 -12.31 -4.63 -4.68
N LYS A 38 -13.20 -5.18 -3.84
CA LYS A 38 -14.58 -4.73 -3.66
C LYS A 38 -14.88 -4.64 -2.16
N PRO A 39 -15.54 -3.57 -1.68
CA PRO A 39 -15.88 -2.34 -2.41
C PRO A 39 -14.65 -1.61 -2.98
N GLU A 40 -14.85 -0.74 -3.97
CA GLU A 40 -13.78 0.04 -4.59
C GLU A 40 -13.18 1.07 -3.63
N ASP A 41 -14.02 1.64 -2.76
CA ASP A 41 -13.61 2.54 -1.68
C ASP A 41 -13.12 1.75 -0.46
N LEU A 42 -12.22 2.37 0.32
CA LEU A 42 -11.63 1.73 1.48
C LEU A 42 -12.58 1.80 2.71
N PRO A 43 -13.06 0.66 3.23
CA PRO A 43 -13.92 0.66 4.41
C PRO A 43 -13.17 1.10 5.66
N LEU A 44 -13.66 2.18 6.28
CA LEU A 44 -13.15 2.67 7.55
C LEU A 44 -13.87 2.05 8.75
N ASP A 45 -15.02 1.42 8.53
CA ASP A 45 -15.70 0.67 9.56
C ASP A 45 -15.24 -0.79 9.62
N LEU A 46 -14.42 -1.09 10.63
CA LEU A 46 -13.76 -2.38 10.80
C LEU A 46 -14.61 -3.40 11.58
N GLN A 47 -15.91 -3.17 11.72
CA GLN A 47 -16.82 -4.04 12.48
C GLN A 47 -16.98 -5.44 11.86
N VAL A 48 -16.45 -5.67 10.66
CA VAL A 48 -16.82 -6.84 9.86
C VAL A 48 -15.90 -8.06 9.99
N GLU A 49 -14.56 -7.99 9.98
CA GLU A 49 -13.81 -9.24 9.69
C GLU A 49 -12.49 -9.55 10.43
N LEU A 50 -12.32 -10.86 10.59
CA LEU A 50 -11.31 -11.68 11.27
C LEU A 50 -9.89 -11.08 11.31
N SER A 51 -9.41 -10.75 12.51
CA SER A 51 -8.09 -10.15 12.71
C SER A 51 -6.97 -11.19 12.80
N LEU A 52 -6.23 -11.41 11.71
CA LEU A 52 -4.90 -12.01 11.79
C LEU A 52 -3.93 -10.98 12.39
N LYS A 53 -2.84 -11.44 13.02
CA LYS A 53 -1.86 -10.53 13.63
C LYS A 53 -1.21 -9.58 12.61
N CYS A 54 -1.14 -9.99 11.34
CA CYS A 54 -0.59 -9.17 10.25
C CYS A 54 -1.44 -7.94 9.92
N ASP A 55 -2.74 -7.93 10.23
CA ASP A 55 -3.66 -6.87 9.80
C ASP A 55 -3.61 -5.62 10.69
N ARG A 56 -2.88 -5.69 11.82
CA ARG A 56 -2.80 -4.62 12.81
C ARG A 56 -2.38 -3.28 12.22
N MET A 57 -1.44 -3.29 11.27
CA MET A 57 -0.97 -2.06 10.62
C MET A 57 -2.06 -1.46 9.72
N SER A 58 -2.74 -2.28 8.92
CA SER A 58 -3.84 -1.83 8.06
C SER A 58 -5.03 -1.30 8.87
N ILE A 59 -5.30 -1.91 10.03
CA ILE A 59 -6.31 -1.43 10.98
C ILE A 59 -5.94 -0.06 11.54
N ALA A 60 -4.71 0.10 12.04
CA ALA A 60 -4.24 1.38 12.58
C ALA A 60 -4.27 2.49 11.52
N TYR A 61 -3.93 2.16 10.27
CA TYR A 61 -4.02 3.10 9.15
C TYR A 61 -5.46 3.56 8.89
N ARG A 62 -6.43 2.65 8.82
CA ARG A 62 -7.86 3.01 8.65
C ARG A 62 -8.40 3.84 9.81
N GLN A 63 -8.05 3.49 11.05
CA GLN A 63 -8.43 4.29 12.22
C GLN A 63 -7.84 5.71 12.15
N TYR A 64 -6.59 5.84 11.68
CA TYR A 64 -5.97 7.14 11.47
C TYR A 64 -6.69 7.96 10.41
N LEU A 65 -7.02 7.37 9.25
CA LEU A 65 -7.79 8.03 8.18
C LEU A 65 -9.15 8.54 8.68
N LYS A 66 -9.87 7.70 9.43
CA LYS A 66 -11.14 8.07 10.07
C LYS A 66 -10.96 9.24 11.04
N ARG A 67 -9.90 9.24 11.85
CA ARG A 67 -9.62 10.29 12.84
C ARG A 67 -9.33 11.65 12.19
N ILE A 68 -8.63 11.67 11.06
CA ILE A 68 -8.32 12.92 10.35
C ILE A 68 -9.43 13.36 9.38
N GLY A 69 -10.52 12.58 9.29
CA GLY A 69 -11.69 12.92 8.48
C GLY A 69 -11.47 12.80 6.98
N VAL A 70 -10.67 11.81 6.53
CA VAL A 70 -10.59 11.51 5.09
C VAL A 70 -11.94 10.99 4.61
N THR A 71 -12.42 11.53 3.49
CA THR A 71 -13.69 11.13 2.87
C THR A 71 -13.55 10.76 1.39
N LEU A 72 -12.41 11.08 0.76
CA LEU A 72 -12.17 10.76 -0.65
C LEU A 72 -11.57 9.36 -0.74
N GLY A 73 -12.24 8.44 -1.46
CA GLY A 73 -11.79 7.05 -1.63
C GLY A 73 -11.99 6.17 -0.39
N THR A 74 -12.89 6.57 0.51
CA THR A 74 -13.18 5.89 1.77
C THR A 74 -14.68 5.91 2.06
N ASP A 75 -15.23 4.81 2.56
CA ASP A 75 -16.62 4.68 3.03
C ASP A 75 -16.75 4.42 4.55
#